data_AF-Q2YZC9-F1
#
_entry.id   AF-Q2YZC9-F1
#
_cell.length_a   1.000
_cell.length_b   1.000
_cell.length_c   1.000
_cell.angle_alpha   90.00
_cell.angle_beta   90.00
_cell.angle_gamma   90.00
#
_symmetry.space_group_name_H-M   'P 1'
#
loop_
_entity.id
_entity.type
_entity.pdbx_description
1 polymer ?
#
loop_
_entity_poly.entity_id
_entity_poly.type
_entity_poly.pdbx_seq_one_letter_code
_entity_poly.pdbx_strand_id
1 'polypeptide(L)'
;MDFPKLKDVVYNITMNSYETSTLNLDWALKNFDNIATKVFENDEEKVKRFVDKLSTWHMYFETSPDLITEGFFKHLNRQELKLIELVSKESLNYFNALSKEEILDTFKTGNKNFKIFSVLLQNDLIDKFSNAFYSAYDDYMKDIALEKEAIPTDVGFWDELIESLNGNKLRSTYTSIRDIFINERGEVKESELHFFEKGLIKHGNLSSKPESSTLKIIIPLIESDDNFSIFLDNSEDLIEIINSSKEHKESAIGELQLKLNSDKYKDDEKMLQISKILNLEVQNKDKESEEDNS
;
A
#
# COMPACT_ATOMS: atom_id res chain seq x y z
N MET A 1 -40.80 -11.16 5.97
CA MET A 1 -41.42 -12.08 6.94
C MET A 1 -40.32 -12.44 7.93
N ASP A 2 -40.44 -11.95 9.15
CA ASP A 2 -39.46 -12.20 10.21
C ASP A 2 -39.95 -13.43 11.01
N PHE A 3 -39.08 -14.41 11.25
CA PHE A 3 -39.42 -15.65 11.97
C PHE A 3 -38.57 -15.77 13.24
N PRO A 4 -38.91 -15.06 14.34
CA PRO A 4 -38.07 -14.99 15.54
C PRO A 4 -37.74 -16.35 16.16
N LYS A 5 -38.74 -17.25 16.26
CA LYS A 5 -38.53 -18.61 16.79
C LYS A 5 -37.60 -19.46 15.93
N LEU A 6 -37.60 -19.24 14.61
CA LEU A 6 -36.69 -19.95 13.71
C LEU A 6 -35.27 -19.40 13.88
N LYS A 7 -35.11 -18.08 14.05
CA LYS A 7 -33.82 -17.46 14.38
C LYS A 7 -33.26 -18.01 15.69
N ASP A 8 -34.08 -18.14 16.74
CA ASP A 8 -33.66 -18.73 18.02
C ASP A 8 -33.18 -20.17 17.88
N VAL A 9 -33.91 -21.00 17.11
CA VAL A 9 -33.52 -22.39 16.84
C VAL A 9 -32.21 -22.46 16.05
N VAL A 10 -32.08 -21.65 14.99
CA VAL A 10 -30.87 -21.63 14.14
C VAL A 10 -29.67 -21.12 14.94
N TYR A 11 -29.83 -20.07 15.73
CA TYR A 11 -28.81 -19.56 16.66
C TYR A 11 -28.36 -20.67 17.62
N ASN A 12 -29.32 -21.37 18.23
CA ASN A 12 -29.04 -22.42 19.19
C ASN A 12 -28.27 -23.59 18.55
N ILE A 13 -28.67 -24.03 17.35
CA ILE A 13 -27.99 -25.11 16.61
C ILE A 13 -26.58 -24.70 16.15
N THR A 14 -26.38 -23.40 15.86
CA THR A 14 -25.09 -22.88 15.40
C THR A 14 -24.09 -22.69 16.56
N MET A 15 -24.59 -22.35 17.76
CA MET A 15 -23.75 -22.04 18.92
C MET A 15 -23.50 -23.24 19.85
N ASN A 16 -24.40 -24.22 19.88
CA ASN A 16 -24.30 -25.36 20.79
C ASN A 16 -23.88 -26.64 20.08
N SER A 17 -23.16 -27.50 20.82
CA SER A 17 -22.86 -28.87 20.37
C SER A 17 -23.91 -29.80 20.94
N TYR A 18 -24.44 -30.71 20.11
CA TYR A 18 -25.47 -31.66 20.52
C TYR A 18 -24.91 -33.08 20.43
N GLU A 19 -24.47 -33.60 21.58
CA GLU A 19 -23.83 -34.92 21.68
C GLU A 19 -22.63 -35.05 20.73
N THR A 20 -22.67 -35.98 19.78
CA THR A 20 -21.64 -36.17 18.74
C THR A 20 -21.84 -35.28 17.52
N SER A 21 -22.96 -34.56 17.43
CA SER A 21 -23.29 -33.71 16.29
C SER A 21 -22.69 -32.32 16.47
N THR A 22 -21.77 -31.97 15.57
CA THR A 22 -21.17 -30.64 15.45
C THR A 22 -21.55 -30.02 14.11
N LEU A 23 -21.55 -28.69 14.05
CA LEU A 23 -21.69 -27.99 12.76
C LEU A 23 -20.53 -28.40 11.85
N ASN A 24 -20.81 -28.65 10.58
CA ASN A 24 -19.76 -28.91 9.60
C ASN A 24 -18.94 -27.63 9.41
N LEU A 25 -17.67 -27.65 9.85
CA LEU A 25 -16.78 -26.50 9.84
C LEU A 25 -16.60 -25.93 8.42
N ASP A 26 -16.33 -26.80 7.45
CA ASP A 26 -16.12 -26.39 6.05
C ASP A 26 -17.36 -25.73 5.45
N TRP A 27 -18.54 -26.28 5.71
CA TRP A 27 -19.80 -25.67 5.30
C TRP A 27 -20.00 -24.31 5.96
N ALA A 28 -19.67 -24.20 7.26
CA ALA A 28 -19.78 -22.95 8.00
C ALA A 28 -18.84 -21.88 7.44
N LEU A 29 -17.59 -22.21 7.10
CA LEU A 29 -16.64 -21.28 6.48
C LEU A 29 -17.06 -20.84 5.07
N LYS A 30 -17.61 -21.76 4.27
CA LYS A 30 -18.16 -21.47 2.92
C LYS A 30 -19.45 -20.65 2.95
N ASN A 31 -20.12 -20.57 4.09
CA ASN A 31 -21.38 -19.85 4.27
C ASN A 31 -21.29 -18.78 5.37
N PHE A 32 -20.08 -18.39 5.79
CA PHE A 32 -19.89 -17.61 7.00
C PHE A 32 -20.64 -16.27 6.93
N ASP A 33 -20.58 -15.57 5.79
CA ASP A 33 -21.26 -14.28 5.60
C ASP A 33 -22.78 -14.41 5.67
N ASN A 34 -23.33 -15.52 5.15
CA ASN A 34 -24.76 -15.82 5.22
C ASN A 34 -25.19 -16.09 6.67
N ILE A 35 -24.37 -16.81 7.43
CA ILE A 35 -24.64 -17.10 8.84
C ILE A 35 -24.56 -15.79 9.65
N ALA A 36 -23.49 -15.00 9.46
CA ALA A 36 -23.31 -13.69 10.08
C ALA A 36 -24.52 -12.78 9.85
N THR A 37 -24.97 -12.68 8.60
CA THR A 37 -26.07 -11.78 8.25
C THR A 37 -27.44 -12.32 8.70
N LYS A 38 -27.73 -13.61 8.48
CA LYS A 38 -29.10 -14.15 8.67
C LYS A 38 -29.37 -14.66 10.08
N VAL A 39 -28.33 -15.12 10.79
CA VAL A 39 -28.45 -15.71 12.13
C VAL A 39 -28.05 -14.70 13.20
N PHE A 40 -26.95 -13.97 12.97
CA PHE A 40 -26.42 -13.03 13.94
C PHE A 40 -26.77 -11.58 13.64
N GLU A 41 -27.43 -11.29 12.51
CA GLU A 41 -27.80 -9.93 12.09
C GLU A 41 -26.60 -8.97 12.04
N ASN A 42 -25.41 -9.52 11.73
CA ASN A 42 -24.12 -8.83 11.76
C ASN A 42 -23.74 -8.23 13.13
N ASP A 43 -24.31 -8.74 14.22
CA ASP A 43 -23.90 -8.42 15.59
C ASP A 43 -22.45 -8.88 15.82
N GLU A 44 -21.56 -7.91 16.00
CA GLU A 44 -20.11 -8.13 16.07
C GLU A 44 -19.72 -9.08 17.21
N GLU A 45 -20.35 -8.96 18.39
CA GLU A 45 -20.06 -9.84 19.51
C GLU A 45 -20.52 -11.27 19.26
N LYS A 46 -21.72 -11.44 18.68
CA LYS A 46 -22.23 -12.77 18.32
C LYS A 46 -21.38 -13.44 17.25
N VAL A 47 -20.95 -12.68 16.24
CA VAL A 47 -20.04 -13.19 15.19
C VAL A 47 -18.68 -13.57 15.79
N LYS A 48 -18.10 -12.75 16.68
CA LYS A 48 -16.84 -13.10 17.38
C LYS A 48 -16.98 -14.40 18.18
N ARG A 49 -18.06 -14.56 18.94
CA ARG A 49 -18.34 -15.82 19.69
C ARG A 49 -18.55 -17.01 18.75
N PHE A 50 -19.14 -16.80 17.58
CA PHE A 50 -19.27 -17.84 16.58
C PHE A 50 -17.90 -18.28 16.04
N VAL A 51 -16.99 -17.34 15.78
CA VAL A 51 -15.61 -17.64 15.39
C VAL A 51 -14.87 -18.42 16.49
N ASP A 52 -15.04 -18.04 17.76
CA ASP A 52 -14.49 -18.80 18.91
C ASP A 52 -14.99 -20.24 18.90
N LYS A 53 -16.29 -20.42 18.65
CA LYS A 53 -16.92 -21.72 18.59
C LYS A 53 -16.39 -22.56 17.44
N LEU A 54 -16.29 -21.99 16.23
CA LEU A 54 -15.70 -22.68 15.08
C LEU A 54 -14.25 -23.11 15.36
N SER A 55 -13.49 -22.31 16.12
CA SER A 55 -12.12 -22.65 16.51
C SER A 55 -12.01 -23.91 17.37
N THR A 56 -13.06 -24.26 18.12
CA THR A 56 -13.10 -25.54 18.87
C THR A 56 -13.13 -26.77 17.96
N TRP A 57 -13.45 -26.60 16.68
CA TRP A 57 -13.54 -27.64 15.66
C TRP A 57 -12.40 -27.60 14.62
N HIS A 58 -11.34 -26.84 14.89
CA HIS A 58 -10.22 -26.61 13.96
C HIS A 58 -9.59 -27.87 13.36
N MET A 59 -9.65 -29.01 14.06
CA MET A 59 -9.10 -30.29 13.60
C MET A 59 -9.83 -30.88 12.38
N TYR A 60 -11.00 -30.35 12.03
CA TYR A 60 -11.79 -30.74 10.86
C TYR A 60 -11.68 -29.75 9.70
N PHE A 61 -10.70 -28.85 9.73
CA PHE A 61 -10.49 -27.87 8.68
C PHE A 61 -9.83 -28.50 7.44
N GLU A 62 -10.55 -28.53 6.32
CA GLU A 62 -10.04 -29.02 5.02
C GLU A 62 -10.35 -28.06 3.86
N THR A 63 -11.09 -26.98 4.12
CA THR A 63 -11.53 -26.04 3.08
C THR A 63 -10.39 -25.22 2.50
N SER A 64 -10.30 -25.21 1.16
CA SER A 64 -9.41 -24.32 0.43
C SER A 64 -9.78 -22.84 0.65
N PRO A 65 -8.79 -21.93 0.85
CA PRO A 65 -9.02 -20.51 1.15
C PRO A 65 -9.94 -19.77 0.16
N ASP A 66 -9.85 -20.10 -1.13
CA ASP A 66 -10.68 -19.53 -2.19
C ASP A 66 -12.17 -19.87 -2.06
N LEU A 67 -12.53 -20.85 -1.24
CA LEU A 67 -13.93 -21.23 -0.96
C LEU A 67 -14.48 -20.59 0.33
N ILE A 68 -13.64 -20.07 1.22
CA ILE A 68 -14.05 -19.41 2.47
C ILE A 68 -14.63 -18.03 2.13
N THR A 69 -15.76 -17.62 2.73
CA THR A 69 -16.33 -16.29 2.41
C THR A 69 -15.47 -15.15 2.96
N GLU A 70 -15.48 -14.01 2.26
CA GLU A 70 -14.61 -12.86 2.57
C GLU A 70 -14.77 -12.35 4.01
N GLY A 71 -15.98 -12.38 4.56
CA GLY A 71 -16.24 -11.90 5.91
C GLY A 71 -15.50 -12.67 7.00
N PHE A 72 -15.14 -13.94 6.78
CA PHE A 72 -14.35 -14.70 7.77
C PHE A 72 -12.94 -14.13 7.93
N PHE A 73 -12.32 -13.67 6.83
CA PHE A 73 -10.95 -13.14 6.85
C PHE A 73 -10.81 -11.88 7.71
N LYS A 74 -11.90 -11.15 7.98
CA LYS A 74 -11.90 -10.00 8.90
C LYS A 74 -11.49 -10.36 10.34
N HIS A 75 -11.41 -11.64 10.67
CA HIS A 75 -11.01 -12.14 11.98
C HIS A 75 -9.56 -12.62 12.03
N LEU A 76 -8.77 -12.48 10.96
CA LEU A 76 -7.37 -12.95 10.95
C LEU A 76 -6.45 -12.27 11.97
N ASN A 77 -6.85 -11.15 12.59
CA ASN A 77 -6.13 -10.55 13.71
C ASN A 77 -6.15 -11.39 15.01
N ARG A 78 -6.95 -12.46 15.06
CA ARG A 78 -7.16 -13.30 16.24
C ARG A 78 -6.33 -14.58 16.21
N GLN A 79 -5.02 -14.42 16.06
CA GLN A 79 -4.07 -15.55 15.94
C GLN A 79 -4.00 -16.43 17.20
N GLU A 80 -4.60 -16.02 18.33
CA GLU A 80 -4.77 -16.88 19.51
C GLU A 80 -5.69 -18.09 19.26
N LEU A 81 -6.51 -18.03 18.20
CA LEU A 81 -7.45 -19.09 17.83
C LEU A 81 -6.83 -20.04 16.82
N LYS A 82 -6.81 -21.35 17.15
CA LYS A 82 -6.17 -22.38 16.32
C LYS A 82 -6.73 -22.49 14.90
N LEU A 83 -8.03 -22.31 14.71
CA LEU A 83 -8.62 -22.29 13.36
C LEU A 83 -8.10 -21.11 12.54
N ILE A 84 -7.91 -19.95 13.17
CA ILE A 84 -7.47 -18.74 12.48
C ILE A 84 -6.01 -18.89 12.06
N GLU A 85 -5.15 -19.40 12.96
CA GLU A 85 -3.77 -19.77 12.63
C GLU A 85 -3.72 -20.73 11.42
N LEU A 86 -4.56 -21.77 11.40
CA LEU A 86 -4.62 -22.73 10.30
C LEU A 86 -5.11 -22.08 8.99
N VAL A 87 -6.18 -21.30 9.03
CA VAL A 87 -6.70 -20.60 7.84
C VAL A 87 -5.67 -19.61 7.31
N SER A 88 -5.00 -18.84 8.17
CA SER A 88 -3.92 -17.93 7.77
C SER A 88 -2.79 -18.67 7.04
N LYS A 89 -2.33 -19.80 7.62
CA LYS A 89 -1.28 -20.62 7.02
C LYS A 89 -1.70 -21.20 5.68
N GLU A 90 -2.90 -21.77 5.57
CA GLU A 90 -3.38 -22.32 4.30
C GLU A 90 -3.63 -21.23 3.26
N SER A 91 -4.08 -20.04 3.67
CA SER A 91 -4.23 -18.88 2.77
C SER A 91 -2.89 -18.40 2.22
N LEU A 92 -1.85 -18.38 3.06
CA LEU A 92 -0.50 -18.06 2.62
C LEU A 92 0.07 -19.14 1.68
N ASN A 93 -0.19 -20.42 1.94
CA ASN A 93 0.21 -21.52 1.06
C ASN A 93 -0.50 -21.42 -0.30
N TYR A 94 -1.81 -21.19 -0.29
CA TYR A 94 -2.62 -20.97 -1.48
C TYR A 94 -2.07 -19.80 -2.31
N PHE A 95 -1.82 -18.65 -1.67
CA PHE A 95 -1.32 -17.46 -2.35
C PHE A 95 0.09 -17.68 -2.95
N ASN A 96 0.97 -18.36 -2.21
CA ASN A 96 2.32 -18.69 -2.70
C ASN A 96 2.32 -19.71 -3.85
N ALA A 97 1.23 -20.48 -4.01
CA ALA A 97 1.06 -21.45 -5.09
C ALA A 97 0.47 -20.84 -6.37
N LEU A 98 -0.04 -19.60 -6.32
CA LEU A 98 -0.58 -18.91 -7.50
C LEU A 98 0.52 -18.69 -8.55
N SER A 99 0.13 -18.82 -9.81
CA SER A 99 0.95 -18.45 -10.96
C SER A 99 1.15 -16.93 -11.03
N LYS A 100 2.11 -16.50 -11.85
CA LYS A 100 2.36 -15.08 -12.09
C LYS A 100 1.10 -14.40 -12.65
N GLU A 101 0.42 -15.05 -13.59
CA GLU A 101 -0.76 -14.54 -14.27
C GLU A 101 -1.94 -14.37 -13.31
N GLU A 102 -2.15 -15.32 -12.39
CA GLU A 102 -3.19 -15.23 -11.36
C GLU A 102 -2.91 -14.10 -10.35
N ILE A 103 -1.64 -13.91 -9.97
CA ILE A 103 -1.25 -12.81 -9.08
C ILE A 103 -1.42 -11.45 -9.79
N LEU A 104 -1.05 -11.38 -11.06
CA LEU A 104 -1.22 -10.16 -11.86
C LEU A 104 -2.70 -9.80 -12.02
N ASP A 105 -3.56 -10.78 -12.32
CA ASP A 105 -5.02 -10.59 -12.34
C ASP A 105 -5.54 -10.09 -10.99
N THR A 106 -5.01 -10.64 -9.90
CA THR A 106 -5.35 -10.24 -8.54
C THR A 106 -5.06 -8.75 -8.29
N PHE A 107 -3.90 -8.25 -8.73
CA PHE A 107 -3.56 -6.82 -8.62
C PHE A 107 -4.44 -5.92 -9.49
N LYS A 108 -4.74 -6.34 -10.73
CA LYS A 108 -5.52 -5.53 -11.68
C LYS A 108 -7.00 -5.44 -11.33
N THR A 109 -7.58 -6.53 -10.83
CA THR A 109 -9.03 -6.64 -10.66
C THR A 109 -9.51 -6.37 -9.23
N GLY A 110 -8.62 -6.41 -8.23
CA GLY A 110 -9.02 -6.34 -6.83
C GLY A 110 -9.98 -7.47 -6.43
N ASN A 111 -9.83 -8.64 -7.07
CA ASN A 111 -10.68 -9.80 -6.86
C ASN A 111 -10.60 -10.35 -5.42
N LYS A 112 -11.30 -11.45 -5.15
CA LYS A 112 -11.31 -12.10 -3.83
C LYS A 112 -9.90 -12.43 -3.32
N ASN A 113 -8.99 -12.88 -4.18
CA ASN A 113 -7.63 -13.21 -3.79
C ASN A 113 -6.87 -11.97 -3.32
N PHE A 114 -7.15 -10.80 -3.91
CA PHE A 114 -6.53 -9.53 -3.51
C PHE A 114 -6.95 -9.19 -2.09
N LYS A 115 -8.24 -9.32 -1.78
CA LYS A 115 -8.76 -9.05 -0.43
C LYS A 115 -8.18 -10.00 0.61
N ILE A 116 -8.06 -11.29 0.29
CA ILE A 116 -7.41 -12.26 1.19
C ILE A 116 -5.95 -11.86 1.42
N PHE A 117 -5.23 -11.55 0.35
CA PHE A 117 -3.85 -11.09 0.39
C PHE A 117 -3.69 -9.81 1.23
N SER A 118 -4.55 -8.82 1.03
CA SER A 118 -4.50 -7.56 1.79
C SER A 118 -4.70 -7.78 3.27
N VAL A 119 -5.64 -8.64 3.65
CA VAL A 119 -5.85 -8.99 5.06
C VAL A 119 -4.62 -9.71 5.64
N LEU A 120 -4.00 -10.64 4.89
CA LEU A 120 -2.78 -11.31 5.35
C LEU A 120 -1.63 -10.30 5.56
N LEU A 121 -1.46 -9.35 4.64
CA LEU A 121 -0.44 -8.30 4.72
C LEU A 121 -0.68 -7.38 5.93
N GLN A 122 -1.89 -6.84 6.09
CA GLN A 122 -2.24 -5.90 7.16
C GLN A 122 -2.13 -6.51 8.57
N ASN A 123 -2.17 -7.83 8.68
CA ASN A 123 -2.00 -8.55 9.95
C ASN A 123 -0.58 -9.09 10.16
N ASP A 124 0.39 -8.70 9.31
CA ASP A 124 1.78 -9.16 9.36
C ASP A 124 1.90 -10.70 9.32
N LEU A 125 1.06 -11.34 8.50
CA LEU A 125 0.98 -12.81 8.39
C LEU A 125 1.75 -13.37 7.19
N ILE A 126 2.47 -12.51 6.46
CA ILE A 126 3.24 -12.90 5.28
C ILE A 126 4.72 -12.87 5.63
N ASP A 127 5.34 -14.05 5.76
CA ASP A 127 6.76 -14.18 6.07
C ASP A 127 7.65 -14.11 4.82
N LYS A 128 7.10 -14.47 3.66
CA LYS A 128 7.82 -14.49 2.38
C LYS A 128 6.86 -14.42 1.20
N PHE A 129 7.44 -13.98 0.07
CA PHE A 129 6.75 -13.90 -1.21
C PHE A 129 7.43 -14.82 -2.24
N SER A 130 6.62 -15.47 -3.08
CA SER A 130 7.09 -16.34 -4.14
C SER A 130 7.82 -15.57 -5.26
N ASN A 131 8.62 -16.26 -6.08
CA ASN A 131 9.23 -15.61 -7.26
C ASN A 131 8.18 -15.17 -8.29
N ALA A 132 7.07 -15.92 -8.41
CA ALA A 132 5.95 -15.52 -9.25
C ALA A 132 5.35 -14.19 -8.78
N PHE A 133 5.22 -14.00 -7.46
CA PHE A 133 4.76 -12.73 -6.88
C PHE A 133 5.66 -11.57 -7.28
N TYR A 134 6.98 -11.68 -7.06
CA TYR A 134 7.90 -10.60 -7.41
C TYR A 134 7.88 -10.29 -8.90
N SER A 135 7.73 -11.30 -9.76
CA SER A 135 7.62 -11.07 -11.20
C SER A 135 6.31 -10.41 -11.60
N ALA A 136 5.19 -10.77 -10.95
CA ALA A 136 3.90 -10.13 -11.19
C ALA A 136 3.91 -8.67 -10.69
N TYR A 137 4.51 -8.41 -9.53
CA TYR A 137 4.67 -7.07 -8.97
C TYR A 137 5.52 -6.18 -9.89
N ASP A 138 6.66 -6.69 -10.36
CA ASP A 138 7.54 -5.97 -11.29
C ASP A 138 6.81 -5.58 -12.58
N ASP A 139 6.10 -6.53 -13.19
CA ASP A 139 5.30 -6.28 -14.40
C ASP A 139 4.19 -5.27 -14.14
N TYR A 140 3.44 -5.43 -13.04
CA TYR A 140 2.33 -4.53 -12.70
C TYR A 140 2.80 -3.09 -12.48
N MET A 141 3.89 -2.91 -11.73
CA MET A 141 4.44 -1.58 -11.48
C MET A 141 4.99 -0.93 -12.74
N LYS A 142 5.63 -1.71 -13.64
CA LYS A 142 6.07 -1.21 -14.95
C LYS A 142 4.90 -0.87 -15.86
N ASP A 143 3.83 -1.67 -15.84
CA ASP A 143 2.63 -1.40 -16.61
C ASP A 143 1.95 -0.09 -16.16
N ILE A 144 1.90 0.19 -14.85
CA ILE A 144 1.45 1.49 -14.33
C ILE A 144 2.38 2.62 -14.81
N ALA A 145 3.70 2.45 -14.68
CA ALA A 145 4.67 3.48 -15.09
C ALA A 145 4.65 3.78 -16.60
N LEU A 146 4.21 2.81 -17.42
CA LEU A 146 4.02 2.92 -18.86
C LEU A 146 2.60 3.40 -19.25
N GLU A 147 1.74 3.75 -18.28
CA GLU A 147 0.31 4.07 -18.47
C GLU A 147 -0.52 2.96 -19.17
N LYS A 148 -0.09 1.71 -19.06
CA LYS A 148 -0.88 0.57 -19.52
C LYS A 148 -1.94 0.15 -18.50
N GLU A 149 -1.67 0.44 -17.23
CA GLU A 149 -2.58 0.22 -16.12
C GLU A 149 -2.81 1.53 -15.36
N ALA A 150 -4.01 1.69 -14.80
CA ALA A 150 -4.31 2.85 -13.97
C ALA A 150 -3.63 2.73 -12.60
N ILE A 151 -3.31 3.88 -12.00
CA ILE A 151 -2.86 3.92 -10.61
C ILE A 151 -3.98 3.36 -9.71
N PRO A 152 -3.67 2.39 -8.83
CA PRO A 152 -4.65 1.83 -7.91
C PRO A 152 -5.14 2.89 -6.92
N THR A 153 -6.41 2.81 -6.52
CA THR A 153 -7.04 3.81 -5.63
C THR A 153 -6.51 3.76 -4.20
N ASP A 154 -6.08 2.58 -3.73
CA ASP A 154 -5.55 2.37 -2.39
C ASP A 154 -4.01 2.44 -2.40
N VAL A 155 -3.47 3.67 -2.47
CA VAL A 155 -2.00 3.90 -2.47
C VAL A 155 -1.36 3.40 -1.18
N GLY A 156 -2.04 3.57 -0.03
CA GLY A 156 -1.52 3.18 1.28
C GLY A 156 -1.24 1.68 1.38
N PHE A 157 -2.09 0.84 0.78
CA PHE A 157 -1.83 -0.60 0.67
C PHE A 157 -0.50 -0.91 -0.04
N TRP A 158 -0.20 -0.21 -1.14
CA TRP A 158 1.04 -0.44 -1.91
C TRP A 158 2.27 0.05 -1.16
N ASP A 159 2.15 1.14 -0.40
CA ASP A 159 3.19 1.63 0.48
C ASP A 159 3.51 0.63 1.61
N GLU A 160 2.50 0.01 2.20
CA GLU A 160 2.67 -1.08 3.18
C GLU A 160 3.34 -2.29 2.53
N LEU A 161 2.92 -2.64 1.31
CA LEU A 161 3.49 -3.76 0.58
C LEU A 161 4.98 -3.55 0.29
N ILE A 162 5.39 -2.36 -0.18
CA ILE A 162 6.81 -2.03 -0.43
C ILE A 162 7.68 -2.29 0.81
N GLU A 163 7.18 -1.96 2.01
CA GLU A 163 7.93 -2.17 3.26
C GLU A 163 8.09 -3.65 3.63
N SER A 164 7.14 -4.50 3.25
CA SER A 164 7.21 -5.95 3.50
C SER A 164 8.08 -6.71 2.49
N LEU A 165 8.40 -6.10 1.34
CA LEU A 165 9.09 -6.78 0.24
C LEU A 165 10.61 -6.73 0.38
N ASN A 166 11.27 -7.71 -0.25
CA ASN A 166 12.73 -7.78 -0.24
C ASN A 166 13.33 -6.62 -1.07
N GLY A 167 13.98 -5.68 -0.38
CA GLY A 167 14.58 -4.49 -0.99
C GLY A 167 15.57 -4.77 -2.13
N ASN A 168 16.29 -5.89 -2.12
CA ASN A 168 17.19 -6.26 -3.22
C ASN A 168 16.43 -6.57 -4.51
N LYS A 169 15.24 -7.18 -4.39
CA LYS A 169 14.36 -7.45 -5.53
C LYS A 169 13.71 -6.15 -6.01
N LEU A 170 13.27 -5.29 -5.08
CA LEU A 170 12.68 -3.99 -5.40
C LEU A 170 13.63 -3.05 -6.14
N ARG A 171 14.94 -3.10 -5.83
CA ARG A 171 15.94 -2.25 -6.52
C ARG A 171 15.87 -2.42 -8.04
N SER A 172 15.75 -3.64 -8.55
CA SER A 172 15.63 -3.89 -9.99
C SER A 172 14.36 -3.27 -10.57
N THR A 173 13.23 -3.42 -9.87
CA THR A 173 11.93 -2.89 -10.28
C THR A 173 11.94 -1.36 -10.35
N TYR A 174 12.35 -0.70 -9.26
CA TYR A 174 12.34 0.77 -9.21
C TYR A 174 13.44 1.43 -10.03
N THR A 175 14.58 0.75 -10.26
CA THR A 175 15.55 1.20 -11.27
C THR A 175 14.92 1.19 -12.67
N SER A 176 14.11 0.18 -12.98
CA SER A 176 13.41 0.11 -14.26
C SER A 176 12.33 1.20 -14.39
N ILE A 177 11.56 1.46 -13.33
CA ILE A 177 10.55 2.53 -13.30
C ILE A 177 11.21 3.89 -13.47
N ARG A 178 12.32 4.15 -12.77
CA ARG A 178 13.13 5.35 -12.98
C ARG A 178 13.55 5.49 -14.44
N ASP A 179 14.03 4.41 -15.05
CA ASP A 179 14.47 4.42 -16.45
C ASP A 179 13.31 4.65 -17.43
N ILE A 180 12.12 4.13 -17.13
CA ILE A 180 10.89 4.42 -17.89
C ILE A 180 10.57 5.92 -17.80
N PHE A 181 10.55 6.51 -16.60
CA PHE A 181 10.27 7.93 -16.38
C PHE A 181 11.28 8.85 -17.06
N ILE A 182 12.56 8.45 -17.06
CA ILE A 182 13.62 9.25 -17.67
C ILE A 182 13.64 9.15 -19.20
N ASN A 183 13.51 7.95 -19.76
CA ASN A 183 13.86 7.68 -21.16
C ASN A 183 12.66 7.45 -22.08
N GLU A 184 11.57 6.88 -21.54
CA GLU A 184 10.45 6.40 -22.36
C GLU A 184 9.21 7.29 -22.23
N ARG A 185 9.19 8.16 -21.22
CA ARG A 185 8.06 9.02 -20.87
C ARG A 185 8.44 10.50 -21.05
N GLY A 186 7.43 11.30 -21.35
CA GLY A 186 7.56 12.75 -21.48
C GLY A 186 7.65 13.43 -20.12
N GLU A 187 6.57 14.09 -19.74
CA GLU A 187 6.37 14.67 -18.41
C GLU A 187 5.69 13.63 -17.51
N VAL A 188 6.19 13.45 -16.29
CA VAL A 188 5.62 12.50 -15.31
C VAL A 188 4.51 13.23 -14.56
N LYS A 189 3.34 12.60 -14.45
CA LYS A 189 2.21 13.21 -13.76
C LYS A 189 2.45 13.24 -12.25
N GLU A 190 1.91 14.27 -11.61
CA GLU A 190 1.94 14.44 -10.15
C GLU A 190 1.44 13.21 -9.39
N SER A 191 0.34 12.60 -9.85
CA SER A 191 -0.22 11.38 -9.26
C SER A 191 0.69 10.15 -9.42
N GLU A 192 1.43 10.06 -10.53
CA GLU A 192 2.39 8.97 -10.76
C GLU A 192 3.59 9.13 -9.82
N LEU A 193 4.09 10.36 -9.66
CA LEU A 193 5.16 10.65 -8.71
C LEU A 193 4.73 10.32 -7.29
N HIS A 194 3.54 10.76 -6.88
CA HIS A 194 2.99 10.44 -5.56
C HIS A 194 2.93 8.93 -5.32
N PHE A 195 2.44 8.17 -6.30
CA PHE A 195 2.32 6.70 -6.18
C PHE A 195 3.69 5.99 -6.12
N PHE A 196 4.68 6.44 -6.89
CA PHE A 196 5.96 5.74 -6.98
C PHE A 196 7.05 6.28 -6.05
N GLU A 197 6.84 7.41 -5.38
CA GLU A 197 7.87 8.13 -4.62
C GLU A 197 8.62 7.20 -3.66
N LYS A 198 7.88 6.45 -2.84
CA LYS A 198 8.44 5.66 -1.76
C LYS A 198 9.44 4.64 -2.27
N GLY A 199 9.08 3.96 -3.35
CA GLY A 199 9.97 2.99 -3.97
C GLY A 199 11.05 3.62 -4.85
N LEU A 200 10.78 4.75 -5.53
CA LEU A 200 11.79 5.45 -6.33
C LEU A 200 12.91 6.02 -5.46
N ILE A 201 12.58 6.67 -4.35
CA ILE A 201 13.54 7.27 -3.44
C ILE A 201 14.36 6.15 -2.76
N LYS A 202 13.68 5.15 -2.19
CA LYS A 202 14.34 4.07 -1.42
C LYS A 202 15.09 3.05 -2.27
N HIS A 203 14.59 2.77 -3.49
CA HIS A 203 15.06 1.64 -4.30
C HIS A 203 15.39 1.99 -5.75
N GLY A 204 15.02 3.17 -6.25
CA GLY A 204 15.21 3.57 -7.65
C GLY A 204 16.65 3.91 -8.05
N ASN A 205 17.59 3.96 -7.09
CA ASN A 205 19.00 4.24 -7.33
C ASN A 205 19.20 5.55 -8.12
N LEU A 206 18.48 6.61 -7.72
CA LEU A 206 18.41 7.89 -8.44
C LEU A 206 19.81 8.53 -8.63
N SER A 207 20.69 8.39 -7.64
CA SER A 207 22.07 8.89 -7.66
C SER A 207 22.94 8.30 -8.78
N SER A 208 22.56 7.17 -9.39
CA SER A 208 23.31 6.62 -10.53
C SER A 208 23.07 7.38 -11.84
N LYS A 209 22.04 8.24 -11.90
CA LYS A 209 21.70 9.09 -13.05
C LYS A 209 21.28 10.48 -12.53
N PRO A 210 22.18 11.24 -11.90
CA PRO A 210 21.80 12.43 -11.15
C PRO A 210 21.20 13.53 -12.03
N GLU A 211 21.73 13.74 -13.25
CA GLU A 211 21.18 14.73 -14.19
C GLU A 211 19.72 14.45 -14.51
N SER A 212 19.45 13.26 -15.05
CA SER A 212 18.12 12.90 -15.50
C SER A 212 17.14 12.71 -14.35
N SER A 213 17.59 12.18 -13.21
CA SER A 213 16.74 12.04 -12.02
C SER A 213 16.37 13.42 -11.46
N THR A 214 17.30 14.37 -11.44
CA THR A 214 17.03 15.75 -11.03
C THR A 214 15.97 16.37 -11.93
N LEU A 215 16.16 16.30 -13.25
CA LEU A 215 15.23 16.90 -14.21
C LEU A 215 13.84 16.25 -14.24
N LYS A 216 13.77 14.93 -14.24
CA LYS A 216 12.53 14.19 -14.55
C LYS A 216 11.74 13.73 -13.34
N ILE A 217 12.35 13.74 -12.15
CA ILE A 217 11.73 13.22 -10.93
C ILE A 217 11.80 14.28 -9.83
N ILE A 218 12.98 14.77 -9.49
CA ILE A 218 13.15 15.64 -8.31
C ILE A 218 12.57 17.04 -8.54
N ILE A 219 12.83 17.68 -9.69
CA ILE A 219 12.23 18.97 -10.01
C ILE A 219 10.69 18.88 -10.03
N PRO A 220 10.06 17.92 -10.71
CA PRO A 220 8.60 17.73 -10.63
C PRO A 220 8.05 17.50 -9.21
N LEU A 221 8.80 16.81 -8.33
CA LEU A 221 8.44 16.68 -6.91
C LEU A 221 8.50 18.03 -6.17
N ILE A 222 9.44 18.90 -6.55
CA ILE A 222 9.57 20.24 -5.97
C ILE A 222 8.46 21.15 -6.47
N GLU A 223 8.19 21.17 -7.78
CA GLU A 223 7.21 22.07 -8.41
C GLU A 223 5.79 21.84 -7.88
N SER A 224 5.39 20.59 -7.70
CA SER A 224 4.07 20.20 -7.20
C SER A 224 3.91 20.55 -5.72
N ASP A 225 2.85 21.30 -5.40
CA ASP A 225 2.51 21.65 -4.01
C ASP A 225 2.04 20.44 -3.20
N ASP A 226 1.39 19.46 -3.84
CA ASP A 226 0.88 18.25 -3.19
C ASP A 226 2.00 17.24 -2.93
N ASN A 227 3.05 17.23 -3.77
CA ASN A 227 4.21 16.36 -3.61
C ASN A 227 5.38 17.02 -2.88
N PHE A 228 5.38 18.33 -2.66
CA PHE A 228 6.53 19.00 -2.04
C PHE A 228 6.84 18.48 -0.63
N SER A 229 5.83 18.02 0.12
CA SER A 229 6.05 17.37 1.42
C SER A 229 6.92 16.12 1.31
N ILE A 230 6.78 15.34 0.22
CA ILE A 230 7.62 14.18 -0.07
C ILE A 230 9.08 14.61 -0.23
N PHE A 231 9.31 15.71 -0.96
CA PHE A 231 10.66 16.26 -1.10
C PHE A 231 11.23 16.68 0.27
N LEU A 232 10.47 17.40 1.09
CA LEU A 232 10.90 17.84 2.42
C LEU A 232 11.26 16.65 3.31
N ASP A 233 10.45 15.59 3.30
CA ASP A 233 10.64 14.38 4.11
C ASP A 233 11.88 13.57 3.70
N ASN A 234 12.31 13.69 2.44
CA ASN A 234 13.46 12.97 1.88
C ASN A 234 14.60 13.92 1.44
N SER A 235 14.62 15.13 2.00
CA SER A 235 15.44 16.22 1.48
C SER A 235 16.94 15.95 1.53
N GLU A 236 17.44 15.26 2.56
CA GLU A 236 18.87 14.91 2.68
C GLU A 236 19.37 14.11 1.46
N ASP A 237 18.69 13.00 1.14
CA ASP A 237 19.04 12.13 0.02
C ASP A 237 18.83 12.83 -1.34
N LEU A 238 17.72 13.55 -1.48
CA LEU A 238 17.38 14.23 -2.74
C LEU A 238 18.31 15.41 -3.04
N ILE A 239 18.75 16.14 -2.03
CA ILE A 239 19.73 17.23 -2.17
C ILE A 239 21.10 16.71 -2.59
N GLU A 240 21.52 15.54 -2.10
CA GLU A 240 22.78 14.92 -2.55
C GLU A 240 22.72 14.62 -4.07
N ILE A 241 21.59 14.13 -4.55
CA ILE A 241 21.37 13.86 -5.98
C ILE A 241 21.38 15.15 -6.79
N ILE A 242 20.67 16.20 -6.32
CA ILE A 242 20.68 17.54 -6.96
C ILE A 242 22.11 18.07 -7.04
N ASN A 243 22.87 18.02 -5.95
CA ASN A 243 24.25 18.51 -5.91
C ASN A 243 25.19 17.74 -6.83
N SER A 244 24.85 16.49 -7.16
CA SER A 244 25.58 15.66 -8.11
C SER A 244 25.19 15.93 -9.57
N SER A 245 24.09 16.65 -9.82
CA SER A 245 23.71 17.14 -11.15
C SER A 245 24.48 18.41 -11.49
N LYS A 246 25.09 18.46 -12.67
CA LYS A 246 25.84 19.59 -13.21
C LYS A 246 24.95 20.49 -14.06
N GLU A 247 23.98 19.92 -14.78
CA GLU A 247 23.16 20.67 -15.74
C GLU A 247 21.87 21.19 -15.12
N HIS A 248 21.27 20.45 -14.19
CA HIS A 248 19.93 20.74 -13.68
C HIS A 248 19.89 21.19 -12.21
N LYS A 249 21.05 21.25 -11.54
CA LYS A 249 21.16 21.74 -10.16
C LYS A 249 20.57 23.14 -9.98
N GLU A 250 20.96 24.08 -10.83
CA GLU A 250 20.49 25.47 -10.72
C GLU A 250 18.98 25.59 -10.96
N SER A 251 18.41 24.76 -11.85
CA SER A 251 16.96 24.69 -12.04
C SER A 251 16.25 24.20 -10.78
N ALA A 252 16.74 23.12 -10.15
CA ALA A 252 16.17 22.62 -8.91
C ALA A 252 16.29 23.64 -7.76
N ILE A 253 17.43 24.33 -7.66
CA ILE A 253 17.64 25.43 -6.70
C ILE A 253 16.64 26.57 -6.95
N GLY A 254 16.40 26.92 -8.22
CA GLY A 254 15.40 27.93 -8.61
C GLY A 254 13.99 27.57 -8.13
N GLU A 255 13.56 26.33 -8.33
CA GLU A 255 12.24 25.87 -7.85
C GLU A 255 12.14 25.87 -6.33
N LEU A 256 13.20 25.47 -5.62
CA LEU A 256 13.27 25.58 -4.16
C LEU A 256 13.23 27.03 -3.68
N GLN A 257 13.88 27.95 -4.40
CA GLN A 257 13.82 29.38 -4.11
C GLN A 257 12.41 29.94 -4.28
N LEU A 258 11.66 29.49 -5.30
CA LEU A 258 10.25 29.84 -5.48
C LEU A 258 9.39 29.32 -4.34
N LYS A 259 9.60 28.07 -3.87
CA LYS A 259 8.91 27.53 -2.70
C LYS A 259 9.23 28.31 -1.43
N LEU A 260 10.49 28.62 -1.16
CA LEU A 260 10.90 29.40 0.02
C LEU A 260 10.25 30.78 0.06
N ASN A 261 10.14 31.44 -1.10
CA ASN A 261 9.55 32.77 -1.22
C ASN A 261 8.01 32.75 -1.21
N SER A 262 7.39 31.56 -1.22
CA SER A 262 5.94 31.42 -1.09
C SER A 262 5.51 31.58 0.37
N ASP A 263 4.34 32.17 0.59
CA ASP A 263 3.78 32.34 1.94
C ASP A 263 3.53 31.02 2.67
N LYS A 264 3.43 29.90 1.92
CA LYS A 264 3.15 28.56 2.45
C LYS A 264 4.36 27.94 3.16
N TYR A 265 5.59 28.20 2.68
CA TYR A 265 6.80 27.50 3.15
C TYR A 265 7.89 28.42 3.70
N LYS A 266 7.71 29.75 3.68
CA LYS A 266 8.70 30.71 4.18
C LYS A 266 9.11 30.50 5.65
N ASP A 267 8.17 30.00 6.47
CA ASP A 267 8.36 29.75 7.90
C ASP A 267 8.47 28.24 8.22
N ASP A 268 8.52 27.37 7.20
CA ASP A 268 8.63 25.93 7.39
C ASP A 268 10.05 25.55 7.86
N GLU A 269 10.15 24.81 8.96
CA GLU A 269 11.43 24.49 9.59
C GLU A 269 12.35 23.68 8.68
N LYS A 270 11.81 22.69 7.95
CA LYS A 270 12.59 21.86 7.03
C LYS A 270 13.06 22.72 5.86
N MET A 271 12.19 23.58 5.32
CA MET A 271 12.56 24.48 4.24
C MET A 271 13.64 25.49 4.64
N LEU A 272 13.59 26.01 5.87
CA LEU A 272 14.63 26.88 6.43
C LEU A 272 15.95 26.16 6.71
N GLN A 273 15.94 24.85 6.94
CA GLN A 273 17.17 24.05 7.01
C GLN A 273 17.77 23.85 5.61
N ILE A 274 16.93 23.51 4.62
CA ILE A 274 17.31 23.36 3.21
C ILE A 274 17.90 24.65 2.67
N SER A 275 17.31 25.81 2.99
CA SER A 275 17.81 27.12 2.57
C SER A 275 19.23 27.39 3.06
N LYS A 276 19.58 26.96 4.28
CA LYS A 276 20.95 27.07 4.81
C LYS A 276 21.92 26.12 4.11
N ILE A 277 21.49 24.89 3.82
CA ILE A 277 22.32 23.88 3.14
C ILE A 277 22.68 24.33 1.73
N LEU A 278 21.70 24.91 1.01
CA LEU A 278 21.84 25.33 -0.38
C LEU A 278 22.20 26.82 -0.56
N ASN A 279 22.31 27.57 0.53
CA ASN A 279 22.50 29.03 0.55
C ASN A 279 21.43 29.79 -0.27
N LEU A 280 20.15 29.45 -0.09
CA LEU A 280 19.02 30.15 -0.71
C LEU A 280 18.79 31.51 -0.03
N GLU A 281 18.41 32.52 -0.81
CA GLU A 281 18.21 33.89 -0.32
C GLU A 281 16.76 34.11 0.12
N VAL A 282 16.52 34.43 1.40
CA VAL A 282 15.18 34.80 1.86
C VAL A 282 14.88 36.22 1.37
N GLN A 283 13.98 36.36 0.40
CA GLN A 283 13.53 37.66 -0.06
C GLN A 283 12.43 38.20 0.87
N ASN A 284 12.80 39.12 1.76
CA ASN A 284 11.83 39.85 2.57
C ASN A 284 11.08 40.86 1.68
N LYS A 285 9.81 40.57 1.37
CA LYS A 285 8.90 41.48 0.63
C LYS A 285 8.61 42.80 1.36
N ASP A 286 9.09 43.00 2.58
CA ASP A 286 8.81 44.20 3.37
C ASP A 286 9.57 45.46 2.92
N LYS A 287 10.51 45.37 1.96
CA LYS A 287 11.32 46.52 1.52
C LYS A 287 10.84 47.27 0.28
N GLU A 288 9.86 46.77 -0.47
CA GLU A 288 9.35 47.47 -1.67
C GLU A 288 8.24 48.50 -1.37
N SER A 289 7.79 48.63 -0.12
CA SER A 289 6.74 49.60 0.25
C SER A 289 7.25 50.94 0.80
N GLU A 290 8.57 51.11 0.98
CA GLU A 290 9.15 52.36 1.50
C GLU A 290 9.80 53.26 0.44
N GLU A 291 10.08 52.76 -0.79
CA GLU A 291 10.73 53.58 -1.83
C GLU A 291 9.77 54.35 -2.76
N ASP A 292 8.45 54.13 -2.66
CA ASP A 292 7.44 54.91 -3.41
C ASP A 292 6.87 56.13 -2.62
N ASN A 293 7.43 56.44 -1.44
CA ASN A 293 7.02 57.59 -0.62
C ASN A 293 8.22 58.41 -0.07
N SER A 294 9.26 58.68 -0.86
CA SER A 294 10.29 59.68 -0.52
C SER A 294 10.84 60.43 -1.72
#